data_AF-A0A1A8RLP9-F1
#
_entry.id   AF-A0A1A8RLP9-F1
#
_cell.length_a   1.000
_cell.length_b   1.000
_cell.length_c   1.000
_cell.angle_alpha   90.00
_cell.angle_beta   90.00
_cell.angle_gamma   90.00
#
_symmetry.space_group_name_H-M   'P 1'
#
loop_
_entity.id
_entity.type
_entity.pdbx_description
1 polymer ?
#
loop_
_entity_poly.entity_id
_entity_poly.type
_entity_poly.pdbx_seq_one_letter_code
_entity_poly.pdbx_strand_id
1 'polypeptide(L)'
;MGTPVGNTEVADDGASNQTKRKRGLSSFFKAPHSPAAPGAEHTLQLDQAIACELQGYLQAGTLDTEEDPLGWWKLSQNLFPRLSILAKKYLCIPATSASSERVFSTGGNVVNCLRASLKPDHVNRLVFLAKNL
;
A
#
# COMPACT_ATOMS: atom_id res chain seq x y z
N MET A 1 8.74 59.56 -49.44
CA MET A 1 7.72 59.25 -50.47
C MET A 1 8.41 58.43 -51.55
N GLY A 2 8.13 57.14 -51.63
CA GLY A 2 8.76 56.20 -52.58
C GLY A 2 8.80 54.77 -52.02
N THR A 3 7.88 53.93 -52.50
CA THR A 3 7.72 52.45 -52.36
C THR A 3 8.92 51.71 -53.02
N PRO A 4 9.14 50.36 -52.96
CA PRO A 4 8.11 49.32 -53.20
C PRO A 4 8.27 47.85 -52.69
N VAL A 5 7.13 47.14 -52.81
CA VAL A 5 6.91 45.73 -53.23
C VAL A 5 7.31 44.56 -52.32
N GLY A 6 6.33 43.67 -52.12
CA GLY A 6 6.54 42.27 -51.73
C GLY A 6 5.24 41.56 -51.38
N ASN A 7 4.43 41.19 -52.39
CA ASN A 7 3.33 40.23 -52.21
C ASN A 7 3.87 38.85 -51.86
N THR A 8 3.18 38.10 -51.00
CA THR A 8 3.20 36.63 -51.02
C THR A 8 1.83 36.14 -50.56
N GLU A 9 1.02 35.70 -51.51
CA GLU A 9 -0.03 34.70 -51.30
C GLU A 9 0.65 33.33 -51.11
N VAL A 10 0.25 32.60 -50.07
CA VAL A 10 0.24 31.13 -50.12
C VAL A 10 -0.99 30.64 -49.38
N ALA A 11 -1.71 29.74 -50.04
CA ALA A 11 -2.95 29.11 -49.60
C ALA A 11 -2.70 27.83 -48.78
N ASP A 12 -3.78 27.41 -48.14
CA ASP A 12 -4.16 26.03 -47.77
C ASP A 12 -3.50 25.39 -46.53
N ASP A 13 -4.33 25.03 -45.54
CA ASP A 13 -4.61 23.61 -45.29
C ASP A 13 -5.72 23.42 -44.24
N GLY A 14 -6.73 22.64 -44.61
CA GLY A 14 -7.86 22.27 -43.76
C GLY A 14 -7.48 21.21 -42.72
N ALA A 15 -7.60 21.54 -41.44
CA ALA A 15 -7.45 20.57 -40.35
C ALA A 15 -8.78 19.88 -40.04
N SER A 16 -8.85 18.58 -40.37
CA SER A 16 -9.93 17.65 -40.02
C SER A 16 -9.90 17.27 -38.52
N ASN A 17 -11.04 17.40 -37.85
CA ASN A 17 -11.19 17.08 -36.42
C ASN A 17 -11.46 15.57 -36.23
N GLN A 18 -10.40 14.80 -35.93
CA GLN A 18 -10.54 13.39 -35.56
C GLN A 18 -10.96 13.26 -34.09
N THR A 19 -12.20 12.88 -33.86
CA THR A 19 -12.76 12.56 -32.55
C THR A 19 -12.05 11.34 -31.95
N LYS A 20 -11.24 11.56 -30.91
CA LYS A 20 -10.58 10.49 -30.13
C LYS A 20 -11.62 9.53 -29.55
N ARG A 21 -11.67 8.29 -30.04
CA ARG A 21 -12.47 7.22 -29.44
C ARG A 21 -11.91 6.82 -28.08
N LYS A 22 -12.71 7.06 -27.04
CA LYS A 22 -12.43 6.62 -25.67
C LYS A 22 -12.56 5.10 -25.60
N ARG A 23 -11.45 4.39 -25.39
CA ARG A 23 -11.46 2.96 -25.08
C ARG A 23 -12.12 2.80 -23.71
N GLY A 24 -13.23 2.06 -23.68
CA GLY A 24 -14.02 1.84 -22.47
C GLY A 24 -13.34 0.88 -21.49
N LEU A 25 -13.71 0.99 -20.22
CA LEU A 25 -13.22 0.16 -19.11
C LEU A 25 -13.40 -1.35 -19.35
N SER A 26 -14.33 -1.74 -20.22
CA SER A 26 -14.58 -3.12 -20.62
C SER A 26 -13.39 -3.81 -21.32
N SER A 27 -12.43 -3.04 -21.81
CA SER A 27 -11.18 -3.59 -22.36
C SER A 27 -10.21 -4.10 -21.30
N PHE A 28 -10.34 -3.67 -20.04
CA PHE A 28 -9.46 -4.11 -18.95
C PHE A 28 -9.88 -5.47 -18.36
N PHE A 29 -11.14 -5.87 -18.52
CA PHE A 29 -11.66 -7.12 -17.95
C PHE A 29 -11.71 -8.27 -18.96
N LYS A 30 -11.23 -8.07 -20.20
CA LYS A 30 -11.23 -9.14 -21.20
C LYS A 30 -10.06 -10.09 -20.93
N ALA A 31 -10.32 -11.10 -20.12
CA ALA A 31 -9.42 -12.22 -19.92
C ALA A 31 -9.21 -12.97 -21.25
N PRO A 32 -7.97 -13.29 -21.65
CA PRO A 32 -7.73 -14.21 -22.75
C PRO A 32 -8.07 -15.63 -22.30
N HIS A 33 -9.05 -16.25 -22.94
CA HIS A 33 -9.14 -17.71 -22.99
C HIS A 33 -7.89 -18.26 -23.68
N SER A 34 -7.03 -18.94 -22.94
CA SER A 34 -5.94 -19.77 -23.46
C SER A 34 -5.93 -21.09 -22.67
N PRO A 35 -5.83 -22.25 -23.33
CA PRO A 35 -6.01 -23.54 -22.69
C PRO A 35 -4.79 -23.93 -21.84
N ALA A 36 -5.10 -24.52 -20.68
CA ALA A 36 -4.24 -25.31 -19.78
C ALA A 36 -2.72 -25.07 -19.86
N ALA A 37 -2.23 -24.16 -19.01
CA ALA A 37 -0.82 -24.00 -18.72
C ALA A 37 -0.34 -25.05 -17.68
N PRO A 38 0.88 -25.59 -17.81
CA PRO A 38 1.48 -26.60 -16.90
C PRO A 38 1.80 -26.09 -15.46
N GLY A 39 1.22 -24.97 -15.04
CA GLY A 39 1.27 -24.42 -13.69
C GLY A 39 -0.07 -24.44 -12.94
N ALA A 40 -1.14 -24.92 -13.59
CA ALA A 40 -2.47 -24.98 -13.00
C ALA A 40 -2.50 -25.93 -11.78
N GLU A 41 -1.82 -27.07 -11.86
CA GLU A 41 -1.79 -28.06 -10.78
C GLU A 41 -1.06 -27.58 -9.52
N HIS A 42 0.02 -26.80 -9.64
CA HIS A 42 0.69 -26.21 -8.48
C HIS A 42 -0.17 -25.14 -7.80
N THR A 43 -0.93 -24.37 -8.59
CA THR A 43 -1.84 -23.33 -8.08
C THR A 43 -3.00 -23.98 -7.30
N LEU A 44 -3.59 -25.04 -7.84
CA LEU A 44 -4.67 -25.79 -7.18
C LEU A 44 -4.20 -26.47 -5.88
N GLN A 45 -2.98 -27.01 -5.84
CA GLN A 45 -2.41 -27.59 -4.61
C GLN A 45 -2.15 -26.54 -3.53
N LEU A 46 -1.71 -25.34 -3.91
CA LEU A 46 -1.51 -24.24 -2.98
C LEU A 46 -2.83 -23.77 -2.38
N ASP A 47 -3.85 -23.58 -3.21
CA ASP A 47 -5.19 -23.18 -2.77
C ASP A 47 -5.78 -24.21 -1.79
N GLN A 48 -5.60 -25.51 -2.07
CA GLN A 48 -6.03 -26.58 -1.18
C GLN A 48 -5.29 -26.53 0.17
N ALA A 49 -3.97 -26.31 0.16
CA ALA A 49 -3.19 -26.21 1.39
C ALA A 49 -3.59 -24.99 2.23
N ILE A 50 -3.90 -23.86 1.57
CA ILE A 50 -4.42 -22.65 2.23
C ILE A 50 -5.79 -22.94 2.85
N ALA A 51 -6.70 -23.58 2.11
CA ALA A 51 -8.03 -23.92 2.60
C ALA A 51 -7.97 -24.85 3.83
N CYS A 52 -7.09 -25.86 3.82
CA CYS A 52 -6.88 -26.74 4.96
C CYS A 52 -6.38 -25.97 6.21
N GLU A 53 -5.42 -25.05 6.03
CA GLU A 53 -4.91 -24.24 7.13
C GLU A 53 -5.98 -23.31 7.72
N LEU A 54 -6.74 -22.64 6.85
CA LEU A 54 -7.87 -21.79 7.24
C LEU A 54 -8.93 -22.59 8.00
N GLN A 55 -9.30 -23.76 7.50
CA GLN A 55 -10.27 -24.63 8.15
C GLN A 55 -9.76 -25.11 9.51
N GLY A 56 -8.48 -25.42 9.63
CA GLY A 56 -7.86 -25.77 10.90
C GLY A 56 -7.89 -24.62 11.92
N TYR A 57 -7.67 -23.39 11.47
CA TYR A 57 -7.78 -22.20 12.32
C TYR A 57 -9.22 -21.93 12.76
N LEU A 58 -10.20 -22.04 11.85
CA LEU A 58 -11.61 -21.82 12.18
C LEU A 58 -12.18 -22.88 13.15
N GLN A 59 -11.56 -24.05 13.22
CA GLN A 59 -11.89 -25.09 14.20
C GLN A 59 -11.10 -24.97 15.50
N ALA A 60 -10.04 -24.16 15.53
CA ALA A 60 -9.29 -23.91 16.76
C ALA A 60 -10.20 -23.23 17.79
N GLY A 61 -10.00 -23.56 19.07
CA GLY A 61 -10.72 -22.91 20.16
C GLY A 61 -10.46 -21.41 20.21
N THR A 62 -11.42 -20.65 20.72
CA THR A 62 -11.26 -19.20 20.94
C THR A 62 -10.27 -18.95 22.07
N LEU A 63 -9.46 -17.91 21.92
CA LEU A 63 -8.60 -17.43 23.00
C LEU A 63 -9.45 -16.83 24.12
N ASP A 64 -8.96 -16.98 25.35
CA ASP A 64 -9.55 -16.29 26.49
C ASP A 64 -9.25 -14.78 26.42
N THR A 65 -10.03 -13.97 27.11
CA THR A 65 -9.92 -12.50 27.08
C THR A 65 -8.59 -12.02 27.66
N GLU A 66 -8.00 -12.79 28.57
CA GLU A 66 -6.75 -12.48 29.27
C GLU A 66 -5.49 -12.98 28.54
N GLU A 67 -5.63 -13.72 27.44
CA GLU A 67 -4.50 -14.23 26.68
C GLU A 67 -3.99 -13.21 25.65
N ASP A 68 -2.67 -13.14 25.47
CA ASP A 68 -2.05 -12.32 24.42
C ASP A 68 -2.23 -12.97 23.04
N PRO A 69 -2.99 -12.34 22.11
CA PRO A 69 -3.19 -12.89 20.77
C PRO A 69 -1.87 -13.04 20.00
N LEU A 70 -0.91 -12.11 20.18
CA LEU A 70 0.39 -12.19 19.50
C LEU A 70 1.24 -13.34 20.05
N GLY A 71 1.18 -13.58 21.35
CA GLY A 71 1.76 -14.72 22.04
C GLY A 71 1.22 -16.05 21.52
N TRP A 72 -0.11 -16.17 21.38
CA TRP A 72 -0.73 -17.36 20.80
C TRP A 72 -0.28 -17.59 19.36
N TRP A 73 -0.30 -16.55 18.51
CA TRP A 73 0.17 -16.67 17.13
C TRP A 73 1.65 -17.06 17.03
N LYS A 74 2.49 -16.68 18.01
CA LYS A 74 3.89 -17.10 18.10
C LYS A 74 4.04 -18.60 18.38
N LEU A 75 3.14 -19.19 19.17
CA LEU A 75 3.14 -20.63 19.47
C LEU A 75 2.55 -21.43 18.29
N SER A 76 1.48 -20.92 17.68
CA SER A 76 0.74 -21.58 16.61
C SER A 76 1.37 -21.43 15.22
N GLN A 77 2.54 -20.79 15.10
CA GLN A 77 3.21 -20.57 13.80
C GLN A 77 3.52 -21.87 13.04
N ASN A 78 3.85 -22.94 13.77
CA ASN A 78 4.16 -24.23 13.16
C ASN A 78 2.92 -24.91 12.58
N LEU A 79 1.75 -24.64 13.18
CA LEU A 79 0.46 -25.17 12.72
C LEU A 79 -0.11 -24.32 11.58
N PHE A 80 0.09 -23.00 11.67
CA PHE A 80 -0.46 -22.01 10.76
C PHE A 80 0.66 -21.12 10.17
N PRO A 81 1.53 -21.65 9.30
CA PRO A 81 2.70 -20.93 8.81
C PRO A 81 2.34 -19.72 7.93
N ARG A 82 1.26 -19.78 7.14
CA ARG A 82 0.85 -18.65 6.28
C ARG A 82 -0.03 -17.68 7.04
N LEU A 83 -0.98 -18.19 7.83
CA LEU A 83 -1.89 -17.36 8.62
C LEU A 83 -1.14 -16.58 9.70
N SER A 84 -0.11 -17.16 10.34
CA SER A 84 0.66 -16.44 11.37
C SER A 84 1.42 -15.23 10.85
N ILE A 85 1.83 -15.24 9.57
CA ILE A 85 2.46 -14.08 8.92
C ILE A 85 1.43 -12.95 8.78
N LEU A 86 0.22 -13.27 8.35
CA LEU A 86 -0.87 -12.31 8.21
C LEU A 86 -1.30 -11.78 9.58
N ALA A 87 -1.47 -12.67 10.56
CA ALA A 87 -1.87 -12.30 11.90
C ALA A 87 -0.90 -11.30 12.54
N LYS A 88 0.41 -11.55 12.45
CA LYS A 88 1.43 -10.60 12.90
C LYS A 88 1.31 -9.24 12.20
N LYS A 89 1.00 -9.23 10.91
CA LYS A 89 0.86 -7.99 10.15
C LYS A 89 -0.37 -7.18 10.59
N TYR A 90 -1.51 -7.85 10.80
CA TYR A 90 -2.77 -7.16 11.08
C TYR A 90 -2.97 -6.83 12.56
N LEU A 91 -2.55 -7.71 13.48
CA LEU A 91 -2.70 -7.48 14.92
C LEU A 91 -1.75 -6.40 15.46
N CYS A 92 -0.62 -6.15 14.80
CA CYS A 92 0.30 -5.09 15.18
C CYS A 92 -0.13 -3.69 14.70
N ILE A 93 -1.23 -3.57 13.96
CA ILE A 93 -1.75 -2.28 13.50
C ILE A 93 -2.49 -1.62 14.67
N PRO A 94 -2.09 -0.43 15.13
CA PRO A 94 -2.81 0.27 16.18
C PRO A 94 -4.21 0.64 15.68
N ALA A 95 -5.22 0.43 16.53
CA ALA A 95 -6.61 0.78 16.21
C ALA A 95 -6.84 2.30 16.08
N THR A 96 -5.95 3.12 16.66
CA THR A 96 -6.11 4.58 16.73
C THR A 96 -4.82 5.33 16.40
N SER A 97 -4.95 6.61 16.04
CA SER A 97 -3.83 7.55 15.88
C SER A 97 -3.16 7.97 17.19
N ALA A 98 -3.63 7.49 18.35
CA ALA A 98 -3.10 7.92 19.64
C ALA A 98 -1.59 7.67 19.79
N SER A 99 -1.07 6.61 19.17
CA SER A 99 0.37 6.32 19.17
C SER A 99 1.17 7.37 18.40
N SER A 100 0.71 7.77 17.21
CA SER A 100 1.38 8.82 16.42
C SER A 100 1.22 10.19 17.06
N GLU A 101 0.05 10.52 17.62
CA GLU A 101 -0.19 11.75 18.40
C GLU A 101 0.76 11.86 19.59
N ARG A 102 0.99 10.76 20.32
CA ARG A 102 1.97 10.73 21.43
C ARG A 102 3.39 10.98 20.94
N VAL A 103 3.75 10.53 19.73
CA VAL A 103 5.05 10.85 19.11
C VAL A 103 5.13 12.33 18.74
N PHE A 104 4.09 12.88 18.11
CA PHE A 104 4.02 14.30 17.77
C PHE A 104 4.04 15.22 18.98
N SER A 105 3.35 14.86 20.06
CA SER A 105 3.38 15.60 21.33
C SER A 105 4.80 15.67 21.90
N THR A 106 5.53 14.55 21.89
CA THR A 106 6.95 14.56 22.28
C THR A 106 7.81 15.38 21.32
N GLY A 107 7.55 15.32 20.02
CA GLY A 107 8.18 16.20 19.03
C GLY A 107 7.94 17.68 19.30
N GLY A 108 6.72 18.05 19.68
CA GLY A 108 6.38 19.41 20.10
C GLY A 108 7.15 19.87 21.35
N ASN A 109 7.48 18.97 22.26
CA ASN A 109 8.33 19.29 23.40
C ASN A 109 9.81 19.48 23.00
N VAL A 110 10.29 18.73 21.99
CA VAL A 110 11.65 18.87 21.44
C VAL A 110 11.79 20.19 20.65
N VAL A 111 10.78 20.55 19.88
CA VAL A 111 10.70 21.79 19.08
C VAL A 111 9.78 22.78 19.78
N ASN A 112 10.31 23.43 20.82
CA ASN A 112 9.61 24.52 21.50
C ASN A 112 10.14 25.88 21.03
N CYS A 113 9.44 26.98 21.39
CA CYS A 113 9.82 28.34 20.99
C CYS A 113 11.24 28.74 21.40
N LEU A 114 11.77 28.13 22.47
CA LEU A 114 13.14 28.35 22.96
C LEU A 114 14.20 27.56 22.18
N ARG A 115 13.77 26.59 21.35
CA ARG A 115 14.62 25.69 20.54
C ARG A 115 14.25 25.74 19.04
N ALA A 116 13.75 26.87 18.57
CA ALA A 116 13.24 27.04 17.20
C ALA A 116 14.31 26.99 16.08
N SER A 117 15.61 26.93 16.41
CA SER A 117 16.72 26.92 15.44
C SER A 117 17.16 25.49 15.01
N LEU A 118 16.50 24.44 15.52
CA LEU A 118 16.83 23.06 15.18
C LEU A 118 16.48 22.73 13.73
N LYS A 119 17.42 22.11 13.01
CA LYS A 119 17.16 21.54 11.67
C LYS A 119 16.25 20.32 11.79
N PRO A 120 15.36 20.07 10.81
CA PRO A 120 14.41 18.96 10.85
C PRO A 120 15.07 17.58 11.01
N ASP A 121 16.26 17.37 10.43
CA ASP A 121 17.03 16.13 10.61
C ASP A 121 17.41 15.90 12.08
N HIS A 122 17.81 16.96 12.80
CA HIS A 122 18.17 16.85 14.21
C HIS A 122 16.94 16.60 15.08
N VAL A 123 15.80 17.21 14.75
CA VAL A 123 14.53 16.94 15.43
C VAL A 123 14.14 15.47 15.29
N ASN A 124 14.22 14.92 14.08
CA ASN A 124 13.90 13.50 13.85
C ASN A 124 14.79 12.57 14.70
N ARG A 125 16.10 12.84 14.76
CA ARG A 125 17.03 12.07 15.61
C ARG A 125 16.68 12.18 17.09
N LEU A 126 16.36 13.38 17.57
CA LEU A 126 15.99 13.61 18.97
C LEU A 126 14.66 12.93 19.34
N VAL A 127 13.65 13.00 18.48
CA VAL A 127 12.37 12.30 18.68
C VAL A 127 12.56 10.79 18.66
N PHE A 128 13.37 10.28 17.74
CA PHE A 128 13.72 8.86 17.70
C PHE A 128 14.37 8.40 19.00
N LEU A 129 15.41 9.11 19.47
CA LEU A 129 16.08 8.80 20.74
C LEU A 129 15.10 8.86 21.91
N ALA A 130 14.26 9.88 21.98
CA ALA A 130 13.29 10.05 23.07
C ALA A 130 12.19 8.97 23.13
N LYS A 131 11.98 8.21 22.04
CA LYS A 131 10.96 7.14 21.98
C LYS A 131 11.53 5.74 22.09
N ASN A 132 12.84 5.57 21.95
CA ASN A 132 13.51 4.27 21.89
C ASN A 132 14.59 4.07 22.97
N LEU A 133 14.83 5.06 23.83
CA LEU A 133 15.59 4.95 25.08
C LEU A 133 14.65 4.64 26.24
#